data_AF-A0A935FCY1-F1
#
_entry.id   AF-A0A935FCY1-F1
#
_cell.length_a   1.000
_cell.length_b   1.000
_cell.length_c   1.000
_cell.angle_alpha   90.00
_cell.angle_beta   90.00
_cell.angle_gamma   90.00
#
_symmetry.space_group_name_H-M   'P 1'
#
loop_
_entity.id
_entity.type
_entity.pdbx_description
1 polymer ?
#
loop_
_entity_poly.entity_id
_entity_poly.type
_entity_poly.pdbx_seq_one_letter_code
_entity_poly.pdbx_strand_id
1 'polypeptide(L)'
;MRNNLRYIAGLLTMLLLFNPRPVWAAGPPEPSVFSNPLAVTLLVLMMVLLVIIGILANIMIGAADVKLKKRLAAKNAKPLATLALLLLASTVFGQDTAAAPKAAKTIAGMEASTFYIMVSVLFLELLVIIGMLLNIRFLLKQEKERVAAPITEEEKIVAEQEKANRLSWWDRINKLRPVSQEADLDLGHDYDGIRELNNRLPPWWLYGFYLCIIFAAVYLWRFHVSHTGPSSKEEYETSMAKAEQKVQEYLKKKGEIVDENTVKYMTAAEDLQAGKAIFTDLPNAPPATHRKEEEMR
;
A
#
# COMPACT_ATOMS: atom_id res chain seq x y z
N MET A 1 8.28 -31.28 8.19
CA MET A 1 7.69 -30.63 6.99
C MET A 1 6.33 -31.18 6.54
N ARG A 2 5.83 -32.31 7.06
CA ARG A 2 4.57 -32.94 6.57
C ARG A 2 3.26 -32.37 7.15
N ASN A 3 3.31 -31.59 8.24
CA ASN A 3 2.11 -31.07 8.90
C ASN A 3 1.65 -29.70 8.39
N ASN A 4 2.57 -28.87 7.86
CA ASN A 4 2.23 -27.55 7.34
C ASN A 4 1.50 -27.62 5.99
N LEU A 5 1.67 -28.73 5.26
CA LEU A 5 1.04 -28.96 3.96
C LEU A 5 -0.47 -29.24 4.06
N ARG A 6 -0.94 -29.78 5.20
CA ARG A 6 -2.36 -30.09 5.44
C ARG A 6 -3.18 -28.83 5.71
N TYR A 7 -2.59 -27.82 6.34
CA TYR A 7 -3.22 -26.52 6.58
C TYR A 7 -3.27 -25.67 5.30
N ILE A 8 -2.25 -25.73 4.45
CA ILE A 8 -2.23 -25.07 3.15
C ILE A 8 -3.24 -25.72 2.20
N ALA A 9 -3.35 -27.06 2.20
CA ALA A 9 -4.34 -27.77 1.39
C ALA A 9 -5.79 -27.49 1.80
N GLY A 10 -6.07 -27.33 3.10
CA GLY A 10 -7.41 -26.97 3.60
C GLY A 10 -7.82 -25.52 3.29
N LEU A 11 -6.84 -24.61 3.22
CA LEU A 11 -7.07 -23.20 2.86
C LEU A 11 -7.27 -23.03 1.35
N LEU A 12 -6.64 -23.89 0.53
CA LEU A 12 -6.83 -23.94 -0.91
C LEU A 12 -8.17 -24.54 -1.34
N THR A 13 -8.69 -25.53 -0.61
CA THR A 13 -10.02 -26.11 -0.87
C THR A 13 -11.17 -25.20 -0.43
N MET A 14 -10.95 -24.32 0.55
CA MET A 14 -11.93 -23.29 0.93
C MET A 14 -12.02 -22.15 -0.10
N LEU A 15 -10.97 -21.92 -0.89
CA LEU A 15 -10.95 -20.91 -1.96
C LEU A 15 -11.66 -21.37 -3.26
N LEU A 16 -12.00 -22.66 -3.37
CA LEU A 16 -12.59 -23.27 -4.57
C LEU A 16 -14.12 -23.44 -4.53
N LEU A 17 -14.79 -23.01 -3.47
CA LEU A 17 -16.26 -22.92 -3.41
C LEU A 17 -16.77 -21.57 -3.93
N PHE A 18 -16.18 -21.09 -5.03
CA PHE A 18 -16.68 -19.92 -5.76
C PHE A 18 -17.91 -20.36 -6.54
N ASN A 19 -19.09 -20.07 -5.99
CA ASN A 19 -20.38 -20.32 -6.62
C ASN A 19 -20.45 -19.55 -7.96
N PRO A 20 -20.41 -20.20 -9.14
CA PRO A 20 -20.50 -19.48 -10.40
C PRO A 20 -21.93 -18.99 -10.56
N ARG A 21 -22.14 -17.68 -10.43
CA ARG A 21 -23.43 -17.08 -10.81
C ARG A 21 -23.69 -17.39 -12.30
N PRO A 22 -24.91 -17.78 -12.69
CA PRO A 22 -25.23 -18.02 -14.09
C PRO A 22 -25.02 -16.72 -14.88
N VAL A 23 -24.08 -16.76 -15.83
CA VAL A 23 -23.62 -15.65 -16.68
C VAL A 23 -24.69 -15.23 -17.73
N TRP A 24 -25.87 -15.85 -17.72
CA TRP A 24 -26.85 -15.78 -18.80
C TRP A 24 -27.92 -14.68 -18.67
N ALA A 25 -27.70 -13.64 -17.86
CA ALA A 25 -28.73 -12.59 -17.70
C ALA A 25 -28.21 -11.21 -17.24
N ALA A 26 -26.98 -10.82 -17.59
CA ALA A 26 -26.48 -9.47 -17.30
C ALA A 26 -26.26 -8.70 -18.61
N GLY A 27 -26.72 -7.45 -18.65
CA GLY A 27 -26.40 -6.50 -19.72
C GLY A 27 -24.89 -6.21 -19.80
N PRO A 28 -24.46 -5.10 -20.43
CA PRO A 28 -23.04 -4.78 -20.54
C PRO A 28 -22.34 -4.86 -19.17
N PRO A 29 -21.11 -5.39 -19.10
CA PRO A 29 -20.44 -5.66 -17.84
C PRO A 29 -20.32 -4.36 -17.04
N GLU A 30 -20.77 -4.41 -15.78
CA GLU A 30 -20.57 -3.33 -14.82
C GLU A 30 -19.08 -2.93 -14.78
N PRO A 31 -18.75 -1.63 -14.67
CA PRO A 31 -17.38 -1.18 -14.62
C PRO A 31 -16.64 -1.86 -13.46
N SER A 32 -15.50 -2.46 -13.76
CA SER A 32 -14.70 -3.18 -12.78
C SER A 32 -14.26 -2.26 -11.63
N VAL A 33 -14.32 -2.75 -10.40
CA VAL A 33 -13.85 -2.04 -9.19
C VAL A 33 -12.38 -1.61 -9.33
N PHE A 34 -11.57 -2.37 -10.08
CA PHE A 34 -10.16 -2.06 -10.35
C PHE A 34 -9.95 -0.86 -11.29
N SER A 35 -10.99 -0.37 -11.96
CA SER A 35 -10.90 0.83 -12.81
C SER A 35 -11.08 2.12 -12.03
N ASN A 36 -11.67 2.06 -10.83
CA ASN A 36 -11.90 3.24 -10.02
C ASN A 36 -10.65 3.54 -9.16
N PRO A 37 -10.03 4.73 -9.30
CA PRO A 37 -8.80 5.05 -8.59
C PRO A 37 -8.99 5.01 -7.07
N LEU A 38 -10.16 5.43 -6.55
CA LEU A 38 -10.44 5.38 -5.12
C LEU A 38 -10.49 3.92 -4.61
N ALA A 39 -11.15 3.01 -5.34
CA ALA A 39 -11.17 1.60 -4.95
C ALA A 39 -9.76 0.99 -4.90
N VAL A 40 -8.94 1.30 -5.91
CA VAL A 40 -7.54 0.84 -5.96
C VAL A 40 -6.76 1.40 -4.76
N THR A 41 -6.93 2.67 -4.41
CA THR A 41 -6.27 3.24 -3.21
C THR A 41 -6.72 2.58 -1.91
N LEU A 42 -8.01 2.29 -1.74
CA LEU A 42 -8.54 1.62 -0.56
C LEU A 42 -8.02 0.17 -0.45
N LEU A 43 -7.97 -0.56 -1.57
CA LEU A 43 -7.41 -1.92 -1.61
C LEU A 43 -5.91 -1.94 -1.28
N VAL A 44 -5.13 -0.98 -1.80
CA VAL A 44 -3.71 -0.85 -1.47
C VAL A 44 -3.54 -0.55 0.02
N LEU A 45 -4.36 0.35 0.58
CA LEU A 45 -4.34 0.67 2.01
C LEU A 45 -4.62 -0.57 2.88
N MET A 46 -5.64 -1.36 2.53
CA MET A 46 -5.97 -2.63 3.20
C MET A 46 -4.78 -3.60 3.18
N MET A 47 -4.15 -3.77 2.01
CA MET A 47 -2.99 -4.64 1.88
C MET A 47 -1.82 -4.18 2.77
N VAL A 48 -1.55 -2.88 2.83
CA VAL A 48 -0.50 -2.32 3.71
C VAL A 48 -0.81 -2.59 5.18
N LEU A 49 -2.06 -2.36 5.61
CA LEU A 49 -2.47 -2.62 7.00
C LEU A 49 -2.36 -4.10 7.36
N LEU A 50 -2.71 -5.02 6.46
CA LEU A 50 -2.52 -6.46 6.66
C LEU A 50 -1.04 -6.85 6.84
N VAL A 51 -0.13 -6.25 6.07
CA VAL A 51 1.31 -6.46 6.27
C VAL A 51 1.75 -5.96 7.65
N ILE A 52 1.27 -4.79 8.08
CA ILE A 52 1.56 -4.24 9.42
C ILE A 52 1.06 -5.18 10.51
N ILE A 53 -0.17 -5.70 10.38
CA ILE A 53 -0.73 -6.69 11.32
C ILE A 53 0.16 -7.94 11.37
N GLY A 54 0.62 -8.45 10.21
CA GLY A 54 1.53 -9.59 10.15
C GLY A 54 2.88 -9.35 10.85
N ILE A 55 3.47 -8.17 10.67
CA ILE A 55 4.71 -7.77 11.35
C ILE A 55 4.48 -7.67 12.86
N LEU A 56 3.41 -6.97 13.28
CA LEU A 56 3.05 -6.83 14.70
C LEU A 56 2.75 -8.20 15.34
N ALA A 57 2.12 -9.11 14.62
CA ALA A 57 1.83 -10.46 15.09
C ALA A 57 3.12 -11.24 15.34
N ASN A 58 4.09 -11.15 14.43
CA ASN A 58 5.39 -11.78 14.59
C ASN A 58 6.15 -11.20 15.81
N ILE A 59 6.09 -9.88 16.02
CA ILE A 59 6.67 -9.22 17.21
C ILE A 59 6.00 -9.71 18.48
N MET A 60 4.67 -9.83 18.48
CA MET A 60 3.90 -10.31 19.63
C MET A 60 4.21 -11.78 19.95
N ILE A 61 4.32 -12.65 18.95
CA ILE A 61 4.73 -14.06 19.13
C ILE A 61 6.16 -14.12 19.69
N GLY A 62 7.08 -13.31 19.18
CA GLY A 62 8.43 -13.21 19.72
C GLY A 62 8.46 -12.82 21.21
N ALA A 63 7.62 -11.85 21.61
CA ALA A 63 7.47 -11.47 23.01
C ALA A 63 6.75 -12.55 23.86
N ALA A 64 5.78 -13.26 23.28
CA ALA A 64 5.04 -14.34 23.94
C ALA A 64 5.90 -15.59 24.17
N ASP A 65 6.77 -15.96 23.22
CA ASP A 65 7.67 -17.11 23.33
C ASP A 65 8.68 -16.96 24.48
N VAL A 66 9.08 -15.72 24.80
CA VAL A 66 9.90 -15.42 25.99
C VAL A 66 9.15 -15.75 27.28
N LYS A 67 7.83 -15.50 27.33
CA LYS A 67 6.97 -15.87 28.48
C LYS A 67 6.58 -17.34 28.48
N LEU A 68 6.43 -17.96 27.30
CA LEU A 68 6.05 -19.37 27.15
C LEU A 68 7.21 -20.31 27.53
N LYS A 69 8.46 -20.01 27.14
CA LYS A 69 9.63 -20.80 27.57
C LYS A 69 9.79 -20.80 29.10
N LYS A 70 9.51 -19.68 29.77
CA LYS A 70 9.49 -19.58 31.24
C LYS A 70 8.33 -20.36 31.88
N ARG A 71 7.18 -20.53 31.20
CA ARG A 71 6.05 -21.34 31.70
C ARG A 71 6.17 -22.83 31.38
N LEU A 72 6.72 -23.20 30.23
CA LEU A 72 6.97 -24.59 29.83
C LEU A 72 8.12 -25.21 30.63
N ALA A 73 9.14 -24.43 31.01
CA ALA A 73 10.13 -24.86 32.01
C ALA A 73 9.52 -25.08 33.40
N ALA A 74 8.33 -24.53 33.68
CA ALA A 74 7.68 -24.57 35.00
C ALA A 74 6.50 -25.53 35.10
N LYS A 75 5.99 -26.15 34.02
CA LYS A 75 4.90 -27.15 34.13
C LYS A 75 4.76 -28.02 32.88
N ASN A 76 4.84 -29.34 33.09
CA ASN A 76 4.22 -30.35 32.23
C ASN A 76 2.71 -30.12 32.19
N ALA A 77 2.18 -29.56 31.11
CA ALA A 77 0.74 -29.52 30.86
C ALA A 77 0.46 -29.81 29.38
N LYS A 78 -0.36 -30.83 29.14
CA LYS A 78 -0.82 -31.28 27.83
C LYS A 78 -1.58 -30.15 27.12
N PRO A 79 -1.49 -30.00 25.79
CA PRO A 79 -2.25 -29.00 25.08
C PRO A 79 -3.72 -29.44 24.99
N LEU A 80 -4.60 -28.70 25.68
CA LEU A 80 -6.04 -28.78 25.46
C LEU A 80 -6.36 -27.88 24.26
N ALA A 81 -6.54 -28.49 23.09
CA ALA A 81 -7.04 -27.80 21.91
C ALA A 81 -8.56 -27.59 22.06
N THR A 82 -8.98 -26.44 22.59
CA THR A 82 -10.39 -26.01 22.50
C THR A 82 -10.59 -25.23 21.21
N LEU A 83 -10.84 -26.00 20.15
CA LEU A 83 -11.50 -25.56 18.93
C LEU A 83 -13.01 -25.50 19.23
N ALA A 84 -13.55 -24.32 19.55
CA ALA A 84 -15.01 -24.08 19.55
C ALA A 84 -15.34 -22.59 19.84
N LEU A 85 -15.17 -21.69 18.86
CA LEU A 85 -15.93 -20.43 18.84
C LEU A 85 -16.02 -19.80 17.44
N LEU A 86 -16.27 -20.61 16.41
CA LEU A 86 -16.50 -20.07 15.06
C LEU A 86 -17.51 -20.92 14.29
N LEU A 87 -18.69 -21.08 14.88
CA LEU A 87 -19.84 -21.77 14.26
C LEU A 87 -21.19 -21.15 14.64
N LEU A 88 -21.25 -19.85 14.90
CA LEU A 88 -22.52 -19.12 15.06
C LEU A 88 -22.40 -17.71 14.50
N ALA A 89 -22.71 -17.56 13.20
CA ALA A 89 -23.52 -16.47 12.65
C ALA A 89 -23.34 -16.37 11.12
N SER A 90 -24.09 -17.18 10.38
CA SER A 90 -24.58 -16.82 9.04
C SER A 90 -25.63 -17.82 8.56
N THR A 91 -26.84 -17.73 9.12
CA THR A 91 -28.05 -18.07 8.36
C THR A 91 -28.52 -16.78 7.70
N VAL A 92 -28.01 -16.50 6.50
CA VAL A 92 -28.65 -15.52 5.62
C VAL A 92 -29.66 -16.32 4.80
N PHE A 93 -30.93 -16.23 5.20
CA PHE A 93 -32.04 -16.61 4.34
C PHE A 93 -32.00 -15.72 3.10
N GLY A 94 -31.92 -16.34 1.92
CA GLY A 94 -32.16 -15.66 0.66
C GLY A 94 -33.62 -15.23 0.60
N GLN A 95 -33.85 -13.95 0.35
CA GLN A 95 -35.17 -13.43 0.00
C GLN A 95 -35.07 -12.90 -1.44
N ASP A 96 -35.43 -13.76 -2.39
CA ASP A 96 -35.73 -13.33 -3.75
C ASP A 96 -36.99 -12.48 -3.71
N THR A 97 -36.81 -11.16 -3.86
CA THR A 97 -37.87 -10.29 -4.35
C THR A 97 -37.29 -9.49 -5.50
N ALA A 98 -37.76 -9.81 -6.70
CA ALA A 98 -37.52 -9.02 -7.90
C ALA A 98 -38.13 -7.63 -7.69
N ALA A 99 -37.30 -6.67 -7.28
CA ALA A 99 -37.64 -5.26 -7.20
C ALA A 99 -36.89 -4.50 -8.30
N ALA A 100 -37.64 -3.66 -9.02
CA ALA A 100 -37.17 -2.81 -10.11
C ALA A 100 -35.90 -2.00 -9.75
N PRO A 101 -35.04 -1.65 -10.74
CA PRO A 101 -33.74 -1.06 -10.47
C PRO A 101 -33.92 0.34 -9.90
N LYS A 102 -33.74 0.47 -8.57
CA LYS A 102 -33.54 1.78 -7.95
C LYS A 102 -32.12 2.22 -8.28
N ALA A 103 -31.98 3.42 -8.83
CA ALA A 103 -30.69 4.03 -9.14
C ALA A 103 -29.74 3.86 -7.94
N ALA A 104 -28.68 3.08 -8.13
CA ALA A 104 -27.70 2.81 -7.09
C ALA A 104 -27.09 4.16 -6.66
N LYS A 105 -27.17 4.47 -5.37
CA LYS A 105 -26.42 5.62 -4.82
C LYS A 105 -24.94 5.32 -5.06
N THR A 106 -24.30 6.12 -5.89
CA THR A 106 -22.86 6.00 -6.15
C THR A 106 -22.12 6.99 -5.27
N ILE A 107 -21.03 6.52 -4.65
CA ILE A 107 -20.10 7.34 -3.88
C ILE A 107 -18.79 7.31 -4.65
N ALA A 108 -18.36 8.48 -5.14
CA ALA A 108 -17.13 8.64 -5.92
C ALA A 108 -17.00 7.64 -7.10
N GLY A 109 -18.10 7.40 -7.82
CA GLY A 109 -18.11 6.49 -8.97
C GLY A 109 -18.06 5.00 -8.62
N MET A 110 -18.30 4.62 -7.36
CA MET A 110 -18.50 3.24 -6.92
C MET A 110 -19.88 3.04 -6.30
N GLU A 111 -20.36 1.81 -6.34
CA GLU A 111 -21.59 1.40 -5.67
C GLU A 111 -21.44 1.58 -4.13
N ALA A 112 -22.44 2.19 -3.49
CA ALA A 112 -22.32 2.60 -2.09
C ALA A 112 -22.06 1.44 -1.12
N SER A 113 -22.65 0.25 -1.32
CA SER A 113 -22.40 -0.88 -0.42
C SER A 113 -20.95 -1.36 -0.49
N THR A 114 -20.37 -1.41 -1.69
CA THR A 114 -18.96 -1.73 -1.92
C THR A 114 -18.05 -0.75 -1.18
N PHE A 115 -18.34 0.55 -1.26
CA PHE A 115 -17.60 1.57 -0.52
C PHE A 115 -17.66 1.34 1.00
N TYR A 116 -18.86 1.13 1.57
CA TYR A 116 -19.00 0.91 3.02
C TYR A 116 -18.38 -0.40 3.49
N ILE A 117 -18.43 -1.46 2.69
CA ILE A 117 -17.75 -2.73 3.00
C ILE A 117 -16.24 -2.49 3.11
N MET A 118 -15.61 -1.84 2.12
CA MET A 118 -14.17 -1.55 2.17
C MET A 118 -13.80 -0.68 3.37
N VAL A 119 -14.56 0.38 3.64
CA VAL A 119 -14.33 1.26 4.80
C VAL A 119 -14.50 0.51 6.12
N SER A 120 -15.49 -0.40 6.24
CA SER A 120 -15.69 -1.19 7.45
C SER A 120 -14.54 -2.17 7.71
N VAL A 121 -13.99 -2.79 6.66
CA VAL A 121 -12.82 -3.68 6.80
C VAL A 121 -11.59 -2.90 7.25
N LEU A 122 -11.36 -1.71 6.68
CA LEU A 122 -10.28 -0.82 7.11
C LEU A 122 -10.41 -0.41 8.58
N PHE A 123 -11.62 -0.09 9.03
CA PHE A 123 -11.86 0.24 10.44
C PHE A 123 -11.59 -0.96 11.36
N LEU A 124 -11.99 -2.17 10.95
CA LEU A 124 -11.72 -3.40 11.69
C LEU A 124 -10.21 -3.68 11.78
N GLU A 125 -9.47 -3.55 10.68
CA GLU A 125 -8.01 -3.71 10.65
C GLU A 125 -7.32 -2.71 11.59
N LEU A 126 -7.75 -1.44 11.58
CA LEU A 126 -7.23 -0.43 12.49
C LEU A 126 -7.51 -0.77 13.96
N LEU A 127 -8.71 -1.28 14.28
CA LEU A 127 -9.07 -1.71 15.63
C LEU A 127 -8.17 -2.87 16.08
N VAL A 128 -7.92 -3.85 15.22
CA VAL A 128 -6.99 -4.97 15.48
C VAL A 128 -5.59 -4.45 15.77
N ILE A 129 -5.07 -3.52 14.96
CA ILE A 129 -3.75 -2.90 15.17
C ILE A 129 -3.70 -2.20 16.53
N ILE A 130 -4.71 -1.38 16.85
CA ILE A 130 -4.78 -0.68 18.15
C ILE A 130 -4.79 -1.70 19.30
N GLY A 131 -5.60 -2.76 19.19
CA GLY A 131 -5.65 -3.83 20.19
C GLY A 131 -4.29 -4.51 20.41
N MET A 132 -3.57 -4.82 19.32
CA MET A 132 -2.23 -5.39 19.38
C MET A 132 -1.21 -4.41 19.97
N LEU A 133 -1.29 -3.12 19.62
CA LEU A 133 -0.41 -2.09 20.19
C LEU A 133 -0.67 -1.89 21.69
N LEU A 134 -1.93 -1.87 22.13
CA LEU A 134 -2.27 -1.84 23.55
C LEU A 134 -1.74 -3.07 24.30
N ASN A 135 -1.86 -4.26 23.69
CA ASN A 135 -1.30 -5.49 24.22
C ASN A 135 0.23 -5.40 24.38
N ILE A 136 0.94 -4.94 23.35
CA ILE A 136 2.40 -4.74 23.39
C ILE A 136 2.78 -3.73 24.48
N ARG A 137 2.08 -2.58 24.58
CA ARG A 137 2.32 -1.60 25.65
C ARG A 137 2.13 -2.21 27.03
N PHE A 138 1.12 -3.05 27.22
CA PHE A 138 0.90 -3.77 28.47
C PHE A 138 2.03 -4.77 28.76
N LEU A 139 2.48 -5.54 27.77
CA LEU A 139 3.59 -6.48 27.91
C LEU A 139 4.90 -5.79 28.28
N LEU A 140 5.21 -4.66 27.61
CA LEU A 140 6.43 -3.88 27.87
C LEU A 140 6.39 -3.18 29.22
N LYS A 141 5.22 -2.71 29.68
CA LYS A 141 5.08 -2.16 31.04
C LYS A 141 5.45 -3.20 32.10
N GLN A 142 4.98 -4.43 31.94
CA GLN A 142 5.30 -5.52 32.86
C GLN A 142 6.80 -5.89 32.85
N GLU A 143 7.47 -5.79 31.71
CA GLU A 143 8.93 -5.99 31.64
C GLU A 143 9.70 -4.83 32.26
N LYS A 144 9.27 -3.58 32.04
CA LYS A 144 9.90 -2.40 32.64
C LYS A 144 9.88 -2.46 34.17
N GLU A 145 8.80 -2.95 34.77
CA GLU A 145 8.69 -3.18 36.21
C GLU A 145 9.61 -4.31 36.71
N ARG A 146 9.90 -5.32 35.88
CA ARG A 146 10.85 -6.40 36.20
C ARG A 146 12.31 -5.98 36.05
N VAL A 147 12.61 -5.14 35.06
CA VAL A 147 13.96 -4.57 34.84
C VAL A 147 14.29 -3.50 35.87
N ALA A 148 13.27 -2.86 36.47
CA ALA A 148 13.43 -1.92 37.58
C ALA A 148 13.66 -2.61 38.95
N ALA A 149 13.51 -3.93 39.05
CA ALA A 149 13.95 -4.68 40.21
C ALA A 149 15.50 -4.78 40.21
N PRO A 150 16.18 -4.72 41.37
CA PRO A 150 17.64 -4.79 41.41
C PRO A 150 18.10 -6.13 40.83
N ILE A 151 18.71 -6.07 39.65
CA ILE A 151 19.28 -7.22 38.95
C ILE A 151 20.49 -7.70 39.74
N THR A 152 20.51 -8.96 40.13
CA THR A 152 21.65 -9.58 40.84
C THR A 152 22.87 -9.69 39.92
N GLU A 153 24.08 -9.64 40.50
CA GLU A 153 25.34 -9.63 39.74
C GLU A 153 25.49 -10.87 38.82
N GLU A 154 24.92 -12.01 39.23
CA GLU A 154 24.88 -13.24 38.42
C GLU A 154 23.98 -13.10 37.19
N GLU A 155 22.83 -12.42 37.30
CA GLU A 155 21.92 -12.17 36.18
C GLU A 155 22.51 -11.16 35.18
N LYS A 156 23.32 -10.19 35.64
CA LYS A 156 24.05 -9.27 34.75
C LYS A 156 25.07 -10.01 33.88
N ILE A 157 25.85 -10.92 34.49
CA ILE A 157 26.86 -11.72 33.77
C ILE A 157 26.19 -12.63 32.74
N VAL A 158 25.08 -13.28 33.09
CA VAL A 158 24.32 -14.12 32.14
C VAL A 158 23.67 -13.28 31.04
N ALA A 159 23.10 -12.11 31.35
CA ALA A 159 22.52 -11.21 30.35
C ALA A 159 23.57 -10.62 29.39
N GLU A 160 24.78 -10.36 29.88
CA GLU A 160 25.91 -9.89 29.09
C GLU A 160 26.47 -11.00 28.18
N GLN A 161 26.55 -12.24 28.68
CA GLN A 161 26.86 -13.42 27.87
C GLN A 161 25.78 -13.76 26.84
N GLU A 162 24.49 -13.57 27.16
CA GLU A 162 23.41 -13.73 26.18
C GLU A 162 23.43 -12.63 25.12
N LYS A 163 23.74 -11.37 25.48
CA LYS A 163 23.96 -10.28 24.50
C LYS A 163 25.18 -10.57 23.60
N ALA A 164 26.26 -11.10 24.15
CA ALA A 164 27.45 -11.50 23.39
C ALA A 164 27.17 -12.70 22.45
N ASN A 165 26.36 -13.66 22.88
CA ASN A 165 25.98 -14.83 22.07
C ASN A 165 24.86 -14.55 21.05
N ARG A 166 24.06 -13.50 21.26
CA ARG A 166 23.16 -12.96 20.23
C ARG A 166 23.94 -12.02 19.32
N LEU A 167 24.92 -12.55 18.60
CA LEU A 167 25.51 -11.91 17.41
C LEU A 167 24.37 -11.51 16.48
N SER A 168 23.93 -10.26 16.63
CA SER A 168 22.80 -9.71 15.92
C SER A 168 23.23 -9.69 14.47
N TRP A 169 22.48 -10.35 13.61
CA TRP A 169 22.70 -10.40 12.17
C TRP A 169 23.12 -9.03 11.55
N TRP A 170 22.66 -7.91 12.13
CA TRP A 170 23.10 -6.54 11.84
C TRP A 170 24.60 -6.29 12.03
N ASP A 171 25.21 -6.80 13.10
CA ASP A 171 26.63 -6.66 13.37
C ASP A 171 27.46 -7.40 12.31
N ARG A 172 26.93 -8.52 11.79
CA ARG A 172 27.55 -9.29 10.69
C ARG A 172 27.50 -8.54 9.36
N ILE A 173 26.40 -7.82 9.10
CA ILE A 173 26.22 -6.99 7.91
C ILE A 173 27.16 -5.78 7.94
N ASN A 174 27.30 -5.15 9.11
CA ASN A 174 28.11 -3.95 9.28
C ASN A 174 29.60 -4.24 9.56
N LYS A 175 29.94 -5.47 9.95
CA LYS A 175 31.30 -5.88 10.38
C LYS A 175 31.91 -4.92 11.40
N LEU A 176 31.09 -4.44 12.34
CA LEU A 176 31.52 -3.49 13.39
C LEU A 176 32.50 -4.17 14.34
N ARG A 177 33.50 -3.41 14.79
CA ARG A 177 34.41 -3.84 15.86
C ARG A 177 33.74 -3.60 17.22
N PRO A 178 33.98 -4.46 18.22
CA PRO A 178 33.35 -4.32 19.53
C PRO A 178 33.90 -3.10 20.29
N VAL A 179 33.08 -2.55 21.20
CA VAL A 179 33.41 -1.37 22.01
C VAL A 179 34.72 -1.52 22.80
N SER A 180 35.04 -2.73 23.25
CA SER A 180 36.29 -3.01 23.97
C SER A 180 37.56 -2.76 23.14
N GLN A 181 37.45 -2.68 21.82
CA GLN A 181 38.55 -2.42 20.90
C GLN A 181 38.55 -0.99 20.35
N GLU A 182 37.68 -0.09 20.86
CA GLU A 182 37.61 1.29 20.39
C GLU A 182 38.91 2.06 20.66
N ALA A 183 39.55 1.80 21.80
CA ALA A 183 40.83 2.43 22.15
C ALA A 183 41.94 2.12 21.14
N ASP A 184 41.92 0.93 20.52
CA ASP A 184 42.89 0.50 19.51
C ASP A 184 42.64 1.13 18.13
N LEU A 185 41.41 1.62 17.90
CA LEU A 185 40.95 2.17 16.62
C LEU A 185 40.99 3.71 16.61
N ASP A 186 41.30 4.32 17.74
CA ASP A 186 41.30 5.76 17.91
C ASP A 186 42.44 6.41 17.10
N LEU A 187 42.13 7.50 16.40
CA LEU A 187 43.10 8.23 15.58
C LEU A 187 44.01 9.18 16.39
N GLY A 188 43.84 9.24 17.72
CA GLY A 188 44.71 9.97 18.64
C GLY A 188 44.47 11.47 18.69
N HIS A 189 43.49 11.99 17.95
CA HIS A 189 43.11 13.39 17.92
C HIS A 189 41.77 13.57 18.63
N ASP A 190 41.71 14.61 19.47
CA ASP A 190 40.50 15.01 20.21
C ASP A 190 40.09 16.41 19.74
N TYR A 191 38.85 16.51 19.28
CA TYR A 191 38.22 17.75 18.87
C TYR A 191 37.01 18.01 19.78
N ASP A 192 37.17 18.90 20.77
CA ASP A 192 36.09 19.29 21.70
C ASP A 192 35.43 18.10 22.41
N GLY A 193 36.23 17.13 22.85
CA GLY A 193 35.78 15.91 23.52
C GLY A 193 35.26 14.82 22.57
N ILE A 194 35.33 15.03 21.25
CA ILE A 194 34.96 14.04 20.22
C ILE A 194 36.24 13.45 19.64
N ARG A 195 36.32 12.11 19.65
CA ARG A 195 37.44 11.35 19.10
C ARG A 195 37.00 10.60 17.86
N GLU A 196 37.88 10.54 16.86
CA GLU A 196 37.60 9.88 15.58
C GLU A 196 38.09 8.43 15.58
N LEU A 197 37.22 7.53 15.11
CA LEU A 197 37.47 6.09 15.08
C LEU A 197 37.80 5.62 13.66
N ASN A 198 38.90 4.89 13.51
CA ASN A 198 39.34 4.30 12.24
C ASN A 198 38.57 3.01 11.90
N ASN A 199 37.26 3.14 11.70
CA ASN A 199 36.39 2.04 11.32
C ASN A 199 36.41 1.80 9.81
N ARG A 200 36.40 0.53 9.42
CA ARG A 200 36.19 0.14 8.01
C ARG A 200 34.75 0.41 7.61
N LEU A 201 34.55 0.88 6.39
CA LEU A 201 33.21 1.08 5.82
C LEU A 201 32.43 -0.25 5.77
N PRO A 202 31.12 -0.25 6.09
CA PRO A 202 30.28 -1.44 5.93
C PRO A 202 30.34 -1.99 4.50
N PRO A 203 30.55 -3.31 4.29
CA PRO A 203 30.70 -3.86 2.95
C PRO A 203 29.52 -3.61 2.02
N TRP A 204 28.29 -3.62 2.54
CA TRP A 204 27.09 -3.36 1.75
C TRP A 204 27.06 -1.92 1.22
N TRP A 205 27.56 -0.95 2.00
CA TRP A 205 27.63 0.45 1.58
C TRP A 205 28.63 0.62 0.43
N LEU A 206 29.80 -0.02 0.55
CA LEU A 206 30.82 -0.01 -0.50
C LEU A 206 30.30 -0.64 -1.80
N TYR A 207 29.60 -1.78 -1.72
CA TYR A 207 28.98 -2.40 -2.89
C TYR A 207 27.87 -1.53 -3.49
N GLY A 208 27.07 -0.86 -2.65
CA GLY A 208 26.08 0.12 -3.11
C GLY A 208 26.72 1.27 -3.89
N PHE A 209 27.84 1.81 -3.38
CA PHE A 209 28.59 2.84 -4.07
C PHE A 209 29.13 2.38 -5.43
N TYR A 210 29.72 1.18 -5.51
CA TYR A 210 30.15 0.61 -6.79
C TYR A 210 28.99 0.33 -7.76
N LEU A 211 27.84 -0.09 -7.26
CA LEU A 211 26.64 -0.27 -8.07
C LEU A 211 26.19 1.05 -8.71
N CYS A 212 26.22 2.15 -7.96
CA CYS A 212 25.92 3.49 -8.50
C CYS A 212 26.89 3.89 -9.63
N ILE A 213 28.18 3.59 -9.46
CA ILE A 213 29.20 3.85 -10.51
C ILE A 213 28.88 3.05 -11.79
N ILE A 214 28.61 1.75 -11.64
CA ILE A 214 28.27 0.89 -12.78
C ILE A 214 26.98 1.37 -13.46
N PHE A 215 25.95 1.70 -12.68
CA PHE A 215 24.69 2.24 -13.19
C PHE A 215 24.91 3.54 -13.97
N ALA A 216 25.71 4.47 -13.45
CA ALA A 216 26.03 5.72 -14.11
C ALA A 216 26.77 5.49 -15.45
N ALA A 217 27.73 4.58 -15.49
CA ALA A 217 28.44 4.21 -16.71
C ALA A 217 27.50 3.61 -17.76
N VAL A 218 26.62 2.69 -17.36
CA VAL A 218 25.61 2.08 -18.24
C VAL A 218 24.61 3.13 -18.74
N TYR A 219 24.14 4.01 -17.87
CA TYR A 219 23.22 5.10 -18.22
C TYR A 219 23.85 6.03 -19.27
N LEU A 220 25.06 6.50 -19.02
CA LEU A 220 25.78 7.38 -19.95
C LEU A 220 25.98 6.69 -21.30
N TRP A 221 26.44 5.44 -21.30
CA TRP A 221 26.59 4.66 -22.53
C TRP A 221 25.27 4.51 -23.28
N ARG A 222 24.18 4.20 -22.56
CA ARG A 222 22.87 3.91 -23.17
C ARG A 222 22.21 5.15 -23.78
N PHE A 223 22.21 6.27 -23.05
CA PHE A 223 21.48 7.48 -23.45
C PHE A 223 22.35 8.46 -24.24
N HIS A 224 23.63 8.61 -23.91
CA HIS A 224 24.50 9.63 -24.52
C HIS A 224 25.51 9.10 -25.54
N VAL A 225 25.92 7.83 -25.48
CA VAL A 225 26.91 7.29 -26.43
C VAL A 225 26.22 6.50 -27.55
N SER A 226 25.52 5.43 -27.18
CA SER A 226 24.85 4.54 -28.12
C SER A 226 23.50 5.07 -28.64
N HIS A 227 22.95 6.12 -28.02
CA HIS A 227 21.66 6.73 -28.38
C HIS A 227 20.53 5.69 -28.53
N THR A 228 20.60 4.60 -27.77
CA THR A 228 19.63 3.51 -27.82
C THR A 228 18.43 3.75 -26.91
N GLY A 229 18.55 4.71 -25.98
CA GLY A 229 17.47 5.11 -25.07
C GLY A 229 16.70 6.30 -25.66
N PRO A 230 15.37 6.36 -25.49
CA PRO A 230 14.59 7.48 -25.97
C PRO A 230 15.02 8.76 -25.24
N SER A 231 15.10 9.86 -25.97
CA SER A 231 15.30 11.17 -25.37
C SER A 231 14.02 11.65 -24.66
N SER A 232 14.14 12.60 -23.74
CA SER A 232 12.97 13.19 -23.06
C SER A 232 11.92 13.74 -24.04
N LYS A 233 12.35 14.25 -25.20
CA LYS A 233 11.46 14.72 -26.26
C LYS A 233 10.69 13.56 -26.91
N GLU A 234 11.38 12.47 -27.25
CA GLU A 234 10.75 11.29 -27.85
C GLU A 234 9.79 10.58 -26.88
N GLU A 235 10.13 10.55 -25.59
CA GLU A 235 9.21 10.05 -24.56
C GLU A 235 7.93 10.89 -24.49
N TYR A 236 8.06 12.22 -24.57
CA TYR A 236 6.92 13.13 -24.60
C TYR A 236 6.05 12.90 -25.83
N GLU A 237 6.63 12.86 -27.03
CA GLU A 237 5.90 12.60 -28.28
C GLU A 237 5.18 11.25 -28.24
N THR A 238 5.84 10.22 -27.73
CA THR A 238 5.23 8.89 -27.53
C THR A 238 4.07 8.93 -26.53
N SER A 239 4.18 9.73 -25.47
CA SER A 239 3.12 9.89 -24.47
C SER A 239 1.89 10.62 -25.04
N MET A 240 2.12 11.65 -25.87
CA MET A 240 1.07 12.42 -26.55
C MET A 240 0.35 11.57 -27.58
N ALA A 241 1.09 10.82 -28.41
CA ALA A 241 0.49 9.88 -29.36
C ALA A 241 -0.38 8.82 -28.67
N LYS A 242 0.05 8.29 -27.52
CA LYS A 242 -0.77 7.37 -26.71
C LYS A 242 -2.01 8.05 -26.13
N ALA A 243 -1.91 9.32 -25.74
CA ALA A 243 -3.05 10.09 -25.24
C ALA A 243 -4.08 10.34 -26.33
N GLU A 244 -3.64 10.76 -27.52
CA GLU A 244 -4.49 10.95 -28.71
C GLU A 244 -5.22 9.67 -29.09
N GLN A 245 -4.54 8.52 -29.10
CA GLN A 245 -5.16 7.21 -29.35
C GLN A 245 -6.28 6.92 -28.35
N LYS A 246 -6.06 7.17 -27.06
CA LYS A 246 -7.09 7.00 -26.02
C LYS A 246 -8.27 7.95 -26.20
N VAL A 247 -8.02 9.20 -26.59
CA VAL A 247 -9.07 10.18 -26.89
C VAL A 247 -9.89 9.70 -28.08
N GLN A 248 -9.24 9.26 -29.16
CA GLN A 248 -9.93 8.72 -30.33
C GLN A 248 -10.74 7.47 -30.01
N GLU A 249 -10.22 6.54 -29.20
CA GLU A 249 -10.97 5.37 -28.73
C GLU A 249 -12.18 5.77 -27.88
N TYR A 250 -12.04 6.79 -27.03
CA TYR A 250 -13.13 7.32 -26.23
C TYR A 250 -14.21 7.97 -27.10
N LEU A 251 -13.82 8.79 -28.07
CA LEU A 251 -14.73 9.43 -29.04
C LEU A 251 -15.48 8.39 -29.87
N LYS A 252 -14.78 7.36 -30.38
CA LYS A 252 -15.40 6.22 -31.09
C LYS A 252 -16.42 5.47 -30.24
N LYS A 253 -16.17 5.33 -28.93
CA LYS A 253 -17.12 4.71 -27.97
C LYS A 253 -18.31 5.61 -27.64
N LYS A 254 -18.12 6.93 -27.62
CA LYS A 254 -19.17 7.90 -27.32
C LYS A 254 -20.19 8.08 -28.45
N GLY A 255 -19.84 7.74 -29.69
CA GLY A 255 -20.78 7.76 -30.81
C GLY A 255 -21.24 9.16 -31.23
N GLU A 256 -20.40 10.18 -31.08
CA GLU A 256 -20.71 11.52 -31.55
C GLU A 256 -20.28 11.69 -33.02
N ILE A 257 -21.24 12.02 -33.88
CA ILE A 257 -21.09 12.29 -35.32
C ILE A 257 -20.44 13.68 -35.57
N VAL A 258 -20.15 14.43 -34.50
CA VAL A 258 -19.71 15.83 -34.56
C VAL A 258 -18.33 15.96 -33.91
N ASP A 259 -17.31 16.19 -34.74
CA ASP A 259 -15.95 16.55 -34.35
C ASP A 259 -15.72 18.06 -34.52
N GLU A 260 -14.71 18.62 -33.86
CA GLU A 260 -14.29 20.02 -33.97
C GLU A 260 -13.99 20.42 -35.42
N ASN A 261 -13.58 19.45 -36.25
CA ASN A 261 -13.32 19.63 -37.68
C ASN A 261 -14.57 19.46 -38.58
N THR A 262 -15.66 18.88 -38.06
CA THR A 262 -16.92 18.68 -38.80
C THR A 262 -17.88 19.86 -38.62
N VAL A 263 -17.69 20.67 -37.57
CA VAL A 263 -18.49 21.87 -37.33
C VAL A 263 -18.06 22.99 -38.28
N LYS A 264 -18.91 23.28 -39.28
CA LYS A 264 -18.72 24.43 -40.17
C LYS A 264 -19.20 25.70 -39.49
N TYR A 265 -18.36 26.74 -39.49
CA TYR A 265 -18.76 28.06 -38.99
C TYR A 265 -19.89 28.63 -39.87
N MET A 266 -21.03 28.93 -39.24
CA MET A 266 -22.22 29.47 -39.92
C MET A 266 -22.21 31.00 -39.81
N THR A 267 -22.34 31.69 -40.95
CA THR A 267 -22.28 33.16 -41.04
C THR A 267 -23.56 33.79 -41.56
N ALA A 268 -24.60 32.99 -41.85
CA ALA A 268 -25.88 33.51 -42.29
C ALA A 268 -26.55 34.30 -41.14
N ALA A 269 -27.27 35.36 -41.49
CA ALA A 269 -27.87 36.27 -40.51
C ALA A 269 -28.89 35.55 -39.61
N GLU A 270 -29.59 34.57 -40.15
CA GLU A 270 -30.57 33.75 -39.44
C GLU A 270 -29.90 32.83 -38.42
N ASP A 271 -28.78 32.20 -38.79
CA ASP A 271 -28.00 31.31 -37.91
C ASP A 271 -27.35 32.08 -36.76
N LEU A 272 -26.86 33.29 -37.02
CA LEU A 272 -26.30 34.18 -36.00
C LEU A 272 -27.35 34.66 -34.99
N GLN A 273 -28.57 34.95 -35.45
CA GLN A 273 -29.68 35.33 -34.56
C GLN A 273 -30.13 34.14 -33.68
N ALA A 274 -30.24 32.95 -34.26
CA ALA A 274 -30.57 31.73 -33.52
C ALA A 274 -29.48 31.38 -32.49
N GLY A 275 -28.20 31.49 -32.89
CA GLY A 275 -27.05 31.29 -32.01
C GLY A 275 -27.02 32.29 -30.85
N LYS A 276 -27.32 33.57 -31.12
CA LYS A 276 -27.43 34.62 -30.09
C LYS A 276 -28.51 34.31 -29.07
N ALA A 277 -29.70 33.87 -29.51
CA ALA A 277 -30.79 33.50 -28.62
C ALA A 277 -30.40 32.35 -27.68
N ILE A 278 -29.81 31.28 -28.23
CA ILE A 278 -29.34 30.13 -27.45
C ILE A 278 -28.22 30.53 -26.48
N PHE A 279 -27.28 31.37 -26.92
CA PHE A 279 -26.18 31.86 -26.09
C PHE A 279 -26.68 32.69 -24.89
N THR A 280 -27.74 33.47 -25.07
CA THR A 280 -28.33 34.28 -24.00
C THR A 280 -29.20 33.49 -23.03
N ASP A 281 -29.78 32.37 -23.47
CA ASP A 281 -30.76 31.59 -22.70
C ASP A 281 -30.14 30.47 -21.82
N LEU A 282 -28.83 30.21 -21.97
CA LEU A 282 -28.14 29.16 -21.21
C LEU A 282 -27.97 29.52 -19.72
N PRO A 283 -28.54 28.73 -18.78
CA PRO A 283 -28.55 29.05 -17.35
C PRO A 283 -27.16 28.95 -16.66
N ASN A 284 -26.14 28.44 -17.35
CA ASN A 284 -24.77 28.23 -16.82
C ASN A 284 -23.69 28.86 -17.73
N ALA A 285 -23.98 29.97 -18.41
CA ALA A 285 -22.94 30.71 -19.11
C ALA A 285 -21.85 31.16 -18.10
N PRO A 286 -20.55 30.90 -18.37
CA PRO A 286 -19.46 31.32 -17.48
C PRO A 286 -19.52 32.84 -17.28
N PRO A 287 -19.10 33.35 -16.10
CA PRO A 287 -19.30 34.74 -15.74
C PRO A 287 -18.60 35.69 -16.71
N ALA A 288 -19.42 36.38 -17.51
CA ALA A 288 -19.22 37.72 -18.07
C ALA A 288 -17.88 38.07 -18.76
N THR A 289 -17.11 37.14 -19.31
CA THR A 289 -15.91 37.49 -20.09
C THR A 289 -16.18 37.72 -21.59
N HIS A 290 -17.28 37.21 -22.14
CA HIS A 290 -17.62 37.36 -23.57
C HIS A 290 -18.98 38.04 -23.84
N ARG A 291 -19.68 38.55 -22.81
CA ARG A 291 -21.04 39.10 -22.94
C ARG A 291 -21.08 40.59 -23.33
N LYS A 292 -19.98 41.34 -23.24
CA LYS A 292 -19.99 42.82 -23.19
C LYS A 292 -19.24 43.56 -24.31
N GLU A 293 -19.11 42.99 -25.50
CA GLU A 293 -18.49 43.73 -26.62
C GLU A 293 -19.50 44.35 -27.60
N GLU A 294 -20.77 43.90 -27.64
CA GLU A 294 -21.78 44.47 -28.54
C GLU A 294 -22.46 45.75 -28.02
N GLU A 295 -22.36 46.06 -26.72
CA GLU A 295 -22.96 47.29 -26.13
C GLU A 295 -22.01 48.51 -26.16
N MET A 296 -20.79 48.38 -26.69
CA MET A 296 -19.76 49.43 -26.70
C MET A 296 -19.39 49.97 -28.10
N ARG A 297 -20.27 49.84 -29.09
CA ARG A 297 -20.15 50.54 -30.39
C ARG A 297 -21.43 51.22 -30.81
#